data_AF-A0A954F0Z8-F1
#
_entry.id   AF-A0A954F0Z8-F1
#
_cell.length_a   1.000
_cell.length_b   1.000
_cell.length_c   1.000
_cell.angle_alpha   90.00
_cell.angle_beta   90.00
_cell.angle_gamma   90.00
#
_symmetry.space_group_name_H-M   'P 1'
#
loop_
_entity.id
_entity.type
_entity.pdbx_description
1 polymer ?
#
loop_
_entity_poly.entity_id
_entity_poly.type
_entity_poly.pdbx_seq_one_letter_code
_entity_poly.pdbx_strand_id
1 'polypeptide(L)'
;VYQGYNPAEGDYGHVIVAEHTLDGAPIWALYGHLSAHSLTLRNPGDGFPAGAVLGWLGDVGENGGWPPHVHFQLSRVQPEGHDMPGVVDPALEDAMRERYPDPRTVLGPLW
;
A
#
# COMPACT_ATOMS: atom_id res chain seq x y z
N VAL A 1 0.67 -6.83 -9.69
CA VAL A 1 0.22 -5.52 -9.16
C VAL A 1 -1.30 -5.44 -9.17
N TYR A 2 -1.93 -4.83 -8.16
CA TYR A 2 -3.31 -4.34 -8.16
C TYR A 2 -3.28 -2.81 -8.00
N GLN A 3 -4.31 -2.10 -8.43
CA GLN A 3 -4.33 -0.64 -8.32
C GLN A 3 -5.75 -0.08 -8.34
N GLY A 4 -5.97 1.10 -7.78
CA GLY A 4 -7.29 1.72 -7.70
C GLY A 4 -7.31 3.10 -7.05
N TYR A 5 -8.53 3.58 -6.75
CA TYR A 5 -8.77 4.87 -6.10
C TYR A 5 -9.76 4.70 -4.95
N ASN A 6 -9.34 5.06 -3.75
CA ASN A 6 -10.16 5.09 -2.55
C ASN A 6 -10.54 6.55 -2.24
N PRO A 7 -11.77 6.98 -2.57
CA PRO A 7 -12.12 8.41 -2.64
C PRO A 7 -12.56 9.02 -1.30
N ALA A 8 -12.69 8.24 -0.23
CA ALA A 8 -13.19 8.77 1.03
C ALA A 8 -12.20 9.77 1.66
N GLU A 9 -12.73 10.78 2.34
CA GLU A 9 -11.91 11.75 3.06
C GLU A 9 -11.13 11.03 4.17
N GLY A 10 -9.81 11.25 4.20
CA GLY A 10 -8.89 10.55 5.11
C GLY A 10 -8.49 9.14 4.68
N ASP A 11 -8.98 8.63 3.55
CA ASP A 11 -8.59 7.33 2.99
C ASP A 11 -7.29 7.46 2.16
N TYR A 12 -6.90 6.42 1.42
CA TYR A 12 -5.63 6.33 0.74
C TYR A 12 -5.52 7.11 -0.57
N GLY A 13 -6.61 7.58 -1.16
CA GLY A 13 -6.58 8.15 -2.51
C GLY A 13 -6.14 7.11 -3.55
N HIS A 14 -5.23 7.46 -4.48
CA HIS A 14 -4.73 6.48 -5.44
C HIS A 14 -3.73 5.51 -4.81
N VAL A 15 -3.91 4.23 -5.12
CA VAL A 15 -3.17 3.13 -4.49
C VAL A 15 -2.61 2.16 -5.52
N ILE A 16 -1.45 1.60 -5.17
CA ILE A 16 -0.86 0.43 -5.84
C ILE A 16 -0.59 -0.62 -4.77
N VAL A 17 -1.03 -1.86 -5.03
CA VAL A 17 -0.68 -3.03 -4.22
C VAL A 17 0.22 -3.94 -5.03
N ALA A 18 1.40 -4.23 -4.48
CA ALA A 18 2.36 -5.14 -5.10
C ALA A 18 2.48 -6.42 -4.28
N GLU A 19 2.51 -7.55 -4.99
CA GLU A 19 2.90 -8.83 -4.41
C GLU A 19 4.43 -8.97 -4.46
N HIS A 20 5.00 -9.40 -3.36
CA HIS A 20 6.42 -9.66 -3.16
C HIS A 20 6.62 -11.02 -2.50
N THR A 21 7.86 -11.47 -2.41
CA THR A 21 8.25 -12.64 -1.62
C THR A 21 9.16 -12.19 -0.48
N LEU A 22 8.80 -12.54 0.75
CA LEU A 22 9.60 -12.31 1.95
C LEU A 22 9.76 -13.64 2.69
N ASP A 23 11.01 -14.03 2.96
CA ASP A 23 11.34 -15.31 3.61
C ASP A 23 10.72 -16.55 2.94
N GLY A 24 10.59 -16.52 1.61
CA GLY A 24 10.02 -17.61 0.81
C GLY A 24 8.49 -17.68 0.82
N ALA A 25 7.80 -16.73 1.45
CA ALA A 25 6.34 -16.63 1.47
C ALA A 25 5.85 -15.36 0.74
N PRO A 26 4.64 -15.37 0.15
CA PRO A 26 4.06 -14.17 -0.43
C PRO A 26 3.76 -13.11 0.64
N ILE A 27 3.96 -11.85 0.29
CA ILE A 27 3.58 -10.69 1.08
C ILE A 27 3.08 -9.60 0.15
N TRP A 28 2.08 -8.84 0.57
CA TRP A 28 1.51 -7.74 -0.21
C TRP A 28 1.88 -6.41 0.43
N ALA A 29 2.32 -5.46 -0.39
CA ALA A 29 2.64 -4.11 0.03
C ALA A 29 1.69 -3.12 -0.65
N LEU A 30 0.97 -2.31 0.15
CA LEU A 30 0.18 -1.18 -0.35
C LEU A 30 0.99 0.10 -0.26
N TYR A 31 0.96 0.84 -1.36
CA TYR A 31 1.50 2.17 -1.52
C TYR A 31 0.32 3.10 -1.78
N GLY A 32 -0.05 3.91 -0.80
CA GLY A 32 -1.14 4.86 -0.88
C GLY A 32 -0.67 6.31 -1.02
N HIS A 33 -1.65 7.21 -1.14
CA HIS A 33 -1.47 8.64 -1.34
C HIS A 33 -0.69 8.99 -2.61
N LEU A 34 -0.82 8.14 -3.63
CA LEU A 34 -0.17 8.35 -4.92
C LEU A 34 -0.98 9.32 -5.79
N SER A 35 -0.36 9.81 -6.86
CA SER A 35 -1.04 10.56 -7.91
C SER A 35 -1.82 9.64 -8.84
N ALA A 36 -2.88 10.15 -9.47
CA ALA A 36 -3.63 9.45 -10.51
C ALA A 36 -2.73 8.97 -11.66
N HIS A 37 -1.68 9.74 -11.97
CA HIS A 37 -0.72 9.42 -13.02
C HIS A 37 0.04 8.11 -12.74
N SER A 38 0.26 7.78 -11.47
CA SER A 38 0.92 6.52 -11.06
C SER A 38 0.19 5.29 -11.61
N LEU A 39 -1.15 5.32 -11.68
CA LEU A 39 -1.97 4.21 -12.16
C LEU A 39 -1.86 3.97 -13.66
N THR A 40 -1.24 4.89 -14.40
CA THR A 40 -1.00 4.76 -15.85
C THR A 40 0.30 4.04 -16.17
N LEU A 41 1.20 3.86 -15.18
CA LEU A 41 2.52 3.27 -15.41
C LEU A 41 2.46 1.78 -15.70
N ARG A 42 1.45 1.08 -15.17
CA ARG A 42 1.34 -0.38 -15.20
C ARG A 42 -0.13 -0.79 -15.20
N ASN A 43 -0.39 -1.98 -15.71
CA ASN A 43 -1.69 -2.62 -15.59
C ASN A 43 -1.69 -3.60 -14.41
N PRO A 44 -2.87 -3.91 -13.85
CA PRO A 44 -3.01 -5.01 -12.91
C PRO A 44 -2.45 -6.32 -13.51
N GLY A 45 -1.73 -7.08 -12.68
CA GLY A 45 -1.01 -8.30 -13.08
C GLY A 45 0.43 -8.06 -13.55
N ASP A 46 0.82 -6.84 -13.92
CA ASP A 46 2.19 -6.57 -14.34
C ASP A 46 3.20 -6.76 -13.19
N GLY A 47 4.38 -7.26 -13.55
CA GLY A 47 5.56 -7.29 -12.68
C GLY A 47 6.43 -6.04 -12.84
N PHE A 48 7.36 -5.85 -11.92
CA PHE A 48 8.35 -4.77 -12.01
C PHE A 48 9.68 -5.18 -11.36
N PRO A 49 10.83 -4.75 -11.91
CA PRO A 49 12.12 -5.01 -11.30
C PRO A 49 12.40 -4.08 -10.13
N ALA A 50 13.34 -4.47 -9.27
CA ALA A 50 13.87 -3.58 -8.23
C ALA A 50 14.43 -2.29 -8.84
N GLY A 51 14.18 -1.16 -8.19
CA GLY A 51 14.58 0.17 -8.66
C GLY A 51 13.64 0.79 -9.70
N ALA A 52 12.61 0.07 -10.15
CA ALA A 52 11.60 0.66 -11.01
C ALA A 52 10.76 1.72 -10.27
N VAL A 53 10.40 2.79 -10.97
CA VAL A 53 9.41 3.76 -10.48
C VAL A 53 8.05 3.06 -10.37
N LEU A 54 7.46 3.13 -9.18
CA LEU A 54 6.12 2.59 -8.91
C LEU A 54 5.05 3.68 -9.03
N GLY A 55 5.37 4.93 -8.70
CA GLY A 55 4.45 6.06 -8.78
C GLY A 55 5.06 7.35 -8.25
N TRP A 56 4.22 8.38 -8.18
CA TRP A 56 4.54 9.69 -7.62
C TRP A 56 3.53 10.04 -6.53
N LEU A 57 3.92 10.91 -5.60
CA LEU A 57 3.00 11.44 -4.58
C LEU A 57 1.85 12.20 -5.24
N GLY A 58 0.65 11.97 -4.73
CA GLY A 58 -0.53 12.75 -5.09
C GLY A 58 -0.61 14.04 -4.27
N ASP A 59 -1.25 15.05 -4.83
CA ASP A 59 -1.60 16.25 -4.07
C ASP A 59 -2.82 16.01 -3.15
N VAL A 60 -3.09 16.97 -2.27
CA VAL A 60 -4.17 16.92 -1.27
C VAL A 60 -5.55 16.66 -1.90
N GLY A 61 -5.76 17.03 -3.15
CA GLY A 61 -7.03 16.85 -3.87
C GLY A 61 -7.28 15.44 -4.39
N GLU A 62 -6.24 14.59 -4.48
CA GLU A 62 -6.34 13.24 -5.03
C GLU A 62 -5.81 12.14 -4.11
N ASN A 63 -5.16 12.51 -3.00
CA ASN A 63 -4.52 11.57 -2.08
C ASN A 63 -5.34 11.24 -0.83
N GLY A 64 -6.62 11.62 -0.79
CA GLY A 64 -7.49 11.48 0.38
C GLY A 64 -7.49 12.68 1.34
N GLY A 65 -6.92 13.82 0.94
CA GLY A 65 -6.90 15.04 1.76
C GLY A 65 -5.66 15.19 2.65
N TRP A 66 -4.64 14.37 2.46
CA TRP A 66 -3.45 14.34 3.29
C TRP A 66 -2.34 15.28 2.78
N PRO A 67 -1.48 15.83 3.66
CA PRO A 67 -0.21 16.39 3.23
C PRO A 67 0.58 15.36 2.42
N PRO A 68 1.22 15.70 1.29
CA PRO A 68 1.86 14.71 0.42
C PRO A 68 2.91 13.83 1.15
N HIS A 69 2.66 12.53 1.22
CA HIS A 69 3.54 11.50 1.78
C HIS A 69 3.16 10.14 1.20
N VAL A 70 3.95 9.09 1.46
CA VAL A 70 3.56 7.71 1.08
C VAL A 70 2.94 7.02 2.28
N HIS A 71 1.74 6.45 2.12
CA HIS A 71 1.25 5.41 3.02
C HIS A 71 1.87 4.07 2.61
N PHE A 72 2.50 3.36 3.54
CA PHE A 72 3.08 2.06 3.28
C PHE A 72 2.60 1.03 4.30
N GLN A 73 2.02 -0.06 3.82
CA GLN A 73 1.49 -1.14 4.65
C GLN A 73 1.82 -2.50 4.07
N LEU A 74 2.15 -3.47 4.94
CA LEU A 74 2.35 -4.87 4.58
C LEU A 74 1.15 -5.72 4.99
N SER A 75 0.87 -6.79 4.23
CA SER A 75 -0.09 -7.84 4.58
C SER A 75 0.44 -9.22 4.22
N ARG A 76 0.19 -10.21 5.08
CA ARG A 76 0.40 -11.65 4.84
C ARG A 76 -0.79 -12.33 4.20
N VAL A 77 -1.89 -11.59 3.98
CA VAL A 77 -3.10 -12.09 3.34
C VAL A 77 -3.34 -11.28 2.07
N GLN A 78 -3.59 -11.99 0.98
CA GLN A 78 -3.92 -11.36 -0.30
C GLN A 78 -5.14 -10.45 -0.13
N PRO A 79 -5.04 -9.16 -0.49
CA PRO A 79 -6.19 -8.27 -0.43
C PRO A 79 -7.20 -8.61 -1.51
N GLU A 80 -8.47 -8.33 -1.22
CA GLU A 80 -9.52 -8.36 -2.22
C GLU A 80 -9.44 -7.07 -3.04
N GLY A 81 -8.68 -7.11 -4.14
CA GLY A 81 -8.50 -5.97 -5.03
C GLY A 81 -7.37 -5.05 -4.59
N HIS A 82 -7.66 -3.76 -4.40
CA HIS A 82 -6.67 -2.71 -4.18
C HIS A 82 -6.73 -2.08 -2.80
N ASP A 83 -7.47 -2.68 -1.86
CA ASP A 83 -7.73 -2.09 -0.56
C ASP A 83 -7.30 -2.99 0.60
N MET A 84 -6.91 -2.37 1.71
CA MET A 84 -6.54 -3.02 2.96
C MET A 84 -6.99 -2.18 4.16
N PRO A 85 -7.47 -2.80 5.26
CA PRO A 85 -7.84 -2.08 6.47
C PRO A 85 -6.70 -1.19 7.00
N GLY A 86 -6.91 0.12 7.01
CA GLY A 86 -5.94 1.10 7.53
C GLY A 86 -6.04 1.33 9.03
N VAL A 87 -7.17 0.95 9.62
CA VAL A 87 -7.44 0.98 11.04
C VAL A 87 -8.14 -0.31 11.43
N VAL A 88 -7.90 -0.78 12.65
CA VAL A 88 -8.51 -2.00 13.18
C VAL A 88 -9.00 -1.75 14.60
N ASP A 89 -9.99 -2.54 15.03
CA ASP A 89 -10.44 -2.53 16.42
C ASP A 89 -9.29 -2.94 17.35
N PRO A 90 -8.99 -2.18 18.43
CA PRO A 90 -7.97 -2.56 19.40
C PRO A 90 -8.13 -3.97 19.97
N ALA A 91 -9.36 -4.48 20.07
CA ALA A 91 -9.63 -5.85 20.51
C ALA A 91 -9.08 -6.92 19.56
N LEU A 92 -8.76 -6.57 18.31
CA LEU A 92 -8.20 -7.47 17.30
C LEU A 92 -6.69 -7.25 17.08
N GLU A 93 -6.04 -6.39 17.86
CA GLU A 93 -4.66 -5.96 17.63
C GLU A 93 -3.70 -7.14 17.41
N ASP A 94 -3.70 -8.14 18.29
CA ASP A 94 -2.78 -9.29 18.19
C ASP A 94 -2.97 -10.07 16.88
N ALA A 95 -4.22 -10.34 16.50
CA ALA A 95 -4.54 -11.03 15.25
C ALA A 95 -4.17 -10.18 14.02
N MET A 96 -4.35 -8.86 14.12
CA MET A 96 -4.03 -7.93 13.03
C MET A 96 -2.52 -7.72 12.89
N ARG A 97 -1.73 -7.79 13.96
CA ARG A 97 -0.25 -7.74 13.89
C ARG A 97 0.34 -8.95 13.18
N GLU A 98 -0.29 -10.11 13.31
CA GLU A 98 0.12 -11.30 12.57
C GLU A 98 -0.19 -11.14 11.07
N ARG A 99 -1.37 -10.60 10.75
CA ARG A 99 -1.81 -10.37 9.36
C ARG A 99 -1.08 -9.21 8.68
N TYR A 100 -0.84 -8.11 9.40
CA TYR A 100 -0.23 -6.87 8.92
C TYR A 100 1.07 -6.62 9.70
N PRO A 101 2.18 -7.23 9.26
CA PRO A 101 3.43 -7.19 10.01
C PRO A 101 4.03 -5.79 10.00
N ASP A 102 4.93 -5.56 10.96
CA ASP A 102 5.65 -4.30 11.10
C ASP A 102 6.42 -3.93 9.81
N PRO A 103 6.14 -2.78 9.17
CA PRO A 103 6.80 -2.38 7.93
C PRO A 103 8.31 -2.15 8.08
N ARG A 104 8.80 -1.95 9.32
CA ARG A 104 10.24 -1.83 9.61
C ARG A 104 11.03 -3.10 9.24
N THR A 105 10.35 -4.23 9.09
CA THR A 105 10.96 -5.48 8.59
C THR A 105 11.55 -5.34 7.18
N VAL A 106 11.01 -4.43 6.35
CA VAL A 106 11.50 -4.18 4.98
C VAL A 106 12.03 -2.77 4.78
N LEU A 107 11.57 -1.79 5.59
CA LEU A 107 12.04 -0.40 5.51
C LEU A 107 13.30 -0.15 6.36
N GLY A 108 13.61 -1.02 7.31
CA GLY A 108 14.65 -0.78 8.31
C GLY A 108 14.21 0.22 9.39
N PRO A 109 15.17 0.77 10.16
CA PRO A 109 14.88 1.74 11.21
C PRO A 109 14.26 3.02 10.65
N LEU A 110 13.07 3.37 11.14
CA LEU A 110 12.43 4.65 10.92
C LEU A 110 12.88 5.58 12.05
N TRP A 111 13.41 6.74 11.69
CA TRP A 111 14.10 7.68 12.58
C TRP A 111 13.21 8.85 13.00
#